data_AF-A0A7X6UC49-F1
#
_entry.id   AF-A0A7X6UC49-F1
#
_cell.length_a   1.000
_cell.length_b   1.000
_cell.length_c   1.000
_cell.angle_alpha   90.00
_cell.angle_beta   90.00
_cell.angle_gamma   90.00
#
_symmetry.space_group_name_H-M   'P 1'
#
loop_
_entity.id
_entity.type
_entity.pdbx_description
1 polymer ?
#
loop_
_entity_poly.entity_id
_entity_poly.type
_entity_poly.pdbx_seq_one_letter_code
_entity_poly.pdbx_strand_id
1 'polypeptide(L)'
;MRSTSSAAGSHRARQISLFAGLAAALLVSLLISAGTGQLAIPPLEVLGSLLNRIGITWLPFPETQVADTTLWAIRFPRVIMAALVGAGLAISGLLMQAIFGNPLAEPGVIGISSGAAVGAGLSIVFGLTLFGQWTTAVFAFATGLIATLLVYFMSR
;
A
#
# COMPACT_ATOMS: atom_id res chain seq x y z
N MET A 1 32.25 35.16 -10.78
CA MET A 1 30.95 35.06 -10.09
C MET A 1 29.91 34.23 -10.88
N ARG A 2 30.30 33.08 -11.50
CA ARG A 2 29.43 32.31 -12.44
C ARG A 2 29.56 30.76 -12.36
N SER A 3 30.04 30.17 -11.26
CA SER A 3 30.27 28.71 -11.21
C SER A 3 29.31 27.89 -10.34
N THR A 4 28.34 28.50 -9.66
CA THR A 4 27.43 27.74 -8.76
C THR A 4 26.13 27.23 -9.42
N SER A 5 25.79 27.65 -10.65
CA SER A 5 24.52 27.25 -11.28
C SER A 5 24.52 25.87 -11.96
N SER A 6 25.69 25.33 -12.33
CA SER A 6 25.80 24.06 -13.08
C SER A 6 25.52 22.83 -12.21
N ALA A 7 26.02 22.82 -10.96
CA ALA A 7 25.83 21.69 -10.04
C ALA A 7 24.38 21.50 -9.59
N ALA A 8 23.63 22.60 -9.40
CA ALA A 8 22.23 22.54 -8.99
C ALA A 8 21.31 21.89 -10.05
N GLY A 9 21.64 22.06 -11.34
CA GLY A 9 20.87 21.49 -12.45
C GLY A 9 20.95 19.97 -12.54
N SER A 10 22.13 19.38 -12.32
CA SER A 10 22.35 17.93 -12.42
C SER A 10 21.68 17.14 -11.27
N HIS A 11 21.68 17.70 -10.06
CA HIS A 11 20.98 17.10 -8.92
C HIS A 11 19.46 17.08 -9.12
N ARG A 12 18.88 18.18 -9.63
CA ARG A 12 17.44 18.27 -9.91
C ARG A 12 17.01 17.33 -11.02
N ALA A 13 17.77 17.25 -12.11
CA ALA A 13 17.50 16.32 -13.21
C ALA A 13 17.52 14.85 -12.73
N ARG A 14 18.51 14.48 -11.90
CA ARG A 14 18.62 13.14 -11.32
C ARG A 14 17.43 12.81 -10.40
N GLN A 15 16.99 13.75 -9.57
CA GLN A 15 15.83 13.55 -8.71
C GLN A 15 14.56 13.31 -9.53
N ILE A 16 14.32 14.14 -10.55
CA ILE A 16 13.16 14.00 -11.43
C ILE A 16 13.20 12.64 -12.14
N SER A 17 14.34 12.23 -12.69
CA SER A 17 14.47 10.92 -13.36
C SER A 17 14.23 9.76 -12.39
N LEU A 18 14.70 9.86 -11.14
CA LEU A 18 14.47 8.83 -10.13
C LEU A 18 12.99 8.72 -9.76
N PHE A 19 12.33 9.85 -9.46
CA PHE A 19 10.90 9.84 -9.13
C PHE A 19 10.05 9.35 -10.30
N ALA A 20 10.35 9.78 -11.53
CA ALA A 20 9.68 9.28 -12.73
C ALA A 20 9.89 7.77 -12.90
N GLY A 21 11.12 7.29 -12.70
CA GLY A 21 11.45 5.86 -12.76
C GLY A 21 10.71 5.03 -11.71
N LEU A 22 10.66 5.50 -10.46
CA LEU A 22 9.93 4.82 -9.38
C LEU A 22 8.41 4.84 -9.61
N ALA A 23 7.86 5.94 -10.10
CA ALA A 23 6.44 6.01 -10.47
C ALA A 23 6.10 5.05 -11.61
N ALA A 24 6.95 4.96 -12.63
CA ALA A 24 6.78 3.99 -13.71
C ALA A 24 6.89 2.55 -13.20
N ALA A 25 7.89 2.25 -12.37
CA ALA A 25 8.06 0.94 -11.74
C ALA A 25 6.83 0.55 -10.88
N LEU A 26 6.29 1.50 -10.11
CA LEU A 26 5.06 1.30 -9.35
C LEU A 26 3.91 0.92 -10.30
N LEU A 27 3.63 1.72 -11.33
CA LEU A 27 2.53 1.44 -12.28
C LEU A 27 2.69 0.08 -12.97
N VAL A 28 3.90 -0.25 -13.42
CA VAL A 28 4.20 -1.56 -14.03
C VAL A 28 3.96 -2.69 -13.03
N SER A 29 4.40 -2.54 -11.77
CA SER A 29 4.18 -3.55 -10.73
C SER A 29 2.69 -3.75 -10.42
N LEU A 30 1.88 -2.68 -10.41
CA LEU A 30 0.43 -2.77 -10.19
C LEU A 30 -0.27 -3.51 -11.34
N LEU A 31 0.13 -3.25 -12.59
CA LEU A 31 -0.40 -3.95 -13.76
C LEU A 31 -0.04 -5.44 -13.76
N ILE A 32 1.21 -5.78 -13.46
CA ILE A 32 1.66 -7.17 -13.35
C ILE A 32 0.93 -7.88 -12.19
N SER A 33 0.81 -7.22 -11.04
CA SER A 33 0.09 -7.74 -9.87
C SER A 33 -1.39 -8.02 -10.17
N ALA A 34 -2.04 -7.16 -10.96
CA ALA A 34 -3.43 -7.38 -11.37
C ALA A 34 -3.60 -8.51 -12.40
N GLY A 35 -2.63 -8.70 -13.31
CA GLY A 35 -2.68 -9.76 -14.32
C GLY A 35 -2.33 -11.16 -13.78
N THR A 36 -1.54 -11.23 -12.71
CA THR A 36 -1.08 -12.48 -12.11
C THR A 36 -2.14 -13.10 -11.18
N GLY A 37 -2.36 -14.42 -11.30
CA GLY A 37 -3.31 -15.16 -10.46
C GLY A 37 -3.68 -16.52 -11.05
N GLN A 38 -4.67 -17.20 -10.46
CA GLN A 38 -5.17 -18.51 -10.92
C GLN A 38 -5.70 -18.47 -12.37
N LEU A 39 -6.34 -17.36 -12.75
CA LEU A 39 -6.67 -17.02 -14.13
C LEU A 39 -5.59 -16.07 -14.65
N ALA A 40 -4.73 -16.55 -15.53
CA ALA A 40 -3.75 -15.68 -16.18
C ALA A 40 -4.49 -14.69 -17.09
N ILE A 41 -4.46 -13.41 -16.74
CA ILE A 41 -5.03 -12.34 -17.57
C ILE A 41 -3.84 -11.51 -18.05
N PRO A 42 -3.56 -11.46 -19.36
CA PRO A 42 -2.40 -10.73 -19.86
C PRO A 42 -2.52 -9.24 -19.50
N PRO A 43 -1.41 -8.55 -19.19
CA PRO A 43 -1.43 -7.16 -18.73
C PRO A 43 -2.15 -6.20 -19.70
N LEU A 44 -2.13 -6.52 -21.00
CA LEU A 44 -2.83 -5.74 -22.01
C LEU A 44 -4.36 -5.83 -21.86
N GLU A 45 -4.89 -6.99 -21.48
CA GLU A 45 -6.32 -7.18 -21.18
C GLU A 45 -6.73 -6.52 -19.87
N VAL A 46 -5.83 -6.49 -18.87
CA VAL A 46 -6.06 -5.72 -17.63
C VAL A 46 -6.21 -4.23 -17.96
N LEU A 47 -5.31 -3.70 -18.80
CA LEU A 47 -5.38 -2.31 -19.25
C LEU A 47 -6.64 -2.07 -20.09
N GLY A 48 -7.00 -3.00 -20.97
CA GLY A 48 -8.25 -2.95 -21.72
C GLY A 48 -9.50 -2.94 -20.83
N SER A 49 -9.56 -3.74 -19.78
CA SER A 49 -10.68 -3.74 -18.81
C SER A 49 -10.79 -2.39 -18.07
N LEU A 50 -9.66 -1.76 -17.71
CA LEU A 50 -9.65 -0.42 -17.13
C LEU A 50 -10.14 0.65 -18.12
N LEU A 51 -9.66 0.61 -19.36
CA LEU A 51 -10.01 1.57 -20.42
C LEU A 51 -11.46 1.41 -20.89
N ASN A 52 -12.00 0.19 -20.87
CA ASN A 52 -13.38 -0.09 -21.23
C ASN A 52 -14.38 0.64 -20.31
N ARG A 53 -14.09 0.73 -19.00
CA ARG A 53 -14.92 1.47 -18.04
C ARG A 53 -15.01 2.97 -18.30
N ILE A 54 -13.99 3.55 -18.94
CA ILE A 54 -13.98 4.96 -19.34
C ILE A 54 -14.43 5.18 -20.79
N GLY A 55 -14.98 4.15 -21.44
CA GLY A 55 -15.55 4.22 -22.79
C GLY A 55 -14.55 4.01 -23.93
N ILE A 56 -13.31 3.61 -23.64
CA ILE A 56 -12.27 3.37 -24.65
C ILE A 56 -12.17 1.86 -24.90
N THR A 57 -12.66 1.40 -26.05
CA THR A 57 -12.71 -0.03 -26.42
C THR A 57 -11.62 -0.46 -27.40
N TRP A 58 -10.57 0.35 -27.56
CA TRP A 58 -9.54 0.13 -28.58
C TRP A 58 -8.53 -0.96 -28.20
N LEU A 59 -8.50 -1.38 -26.93
CA LEU A 59 -7.63 -2.45 -26.43
C LEU A 59 -8.41 -3.75 -26.24
N PRO A 60 -7.75 -4.92 -26.41
CA PRO A 60 -8.31 -6.21 -26.02
C PRO A 60 -8.67 -6.19 -24.54
N PHE A 61 -9.83 -6.73 -24.19
CA PHE A 61 -10.28 -6.89 -22.80
C PHE A 61 -10.75 -8.35 -22.62
N PRO A 62 -10.84 -8.84 -21.37
CA PRO A 62 -11.15 -10.25 -21.13
C PRO A 62 -12.50 -10.63 -21.72
N GLU A 63 -12.53 -11.65 -22.60
CA GLU A 63 -13.77 -12.09 -23.26
C GLU A 63 -14.74 -12.78 -22.28
N THR A 64 -14.21 -13.34 -21.19
CA THR A 64 -15.02 -14.07 -20.21
C THR A 64 -15.47 -13.15 -19.08
N GLN A 65 -16.77 -13.20 -18.75
CA GLN A 65 -17.36 -12.46 -17.62
C GLN A 65 -16.69 -12.82 -16.28
N VAL A 66 -16.18 -14.05 -16.14
CA VAL A 66 -15.46 -14.50 -14.95
C VAL A 66 -14.13 -13.76 -14.79
N ALA A 67 -13.40 -13.50 -15.87
CA ALA A 67 -12.13 -12.78 -15.81
C ALA A 67 -12.34 -11.30 -15.43
N ASP A 68 -13.34 -10.63 -16.03
CA ASP A 68 -13.65 -9.24 -15.70
C ASP A 68 -14.14 -9.08 -14.25
N THR A 69 -15.06 -9.94 -13.80
CA THR A 69 -15.53 -9.91 -12.40
C THR A 69 -14.40 -10.21 -11.41
N THR A 70 -13.47 -11.10 -11.74
CA THR A 70 -12.28 -11.37 -10.91
C THR A 70 -11.38 -10.15 -10.77
N LEU A 71 -11.16 -9.40 -11.86
CA LEU A 71 -10.39 -8.15 -11.81
C LEU A 71 -11.03 -7.14 -10.86
N TRP A 72 -12.32 -6.87 -11.04
CA TRP A 72 -13.02 -5.80 -10.31
C TRP A 72 -13.38 -6.15 -8.87
N ALA A 73 -13.84 -7.38 -8.60
CA ALA A 73 -14.33 -7.76 -7.28
C ALA A 73 -13.20 -8.22 -6.34
N ILE A 74 -12.06 -8.68 -6.89
CA ILE A 74 -11.01 -9.35 -6.10
C ILE A 74 -9.65 -8.66 -6.28
N ARG A 75 -9.18 -8.51 -7.52
CA ARG A 75 -7.78 -8.10 -7.76
C ARG A 75 -7.54 -6.61 -7.59
N PHE A 76 -8.34 -5.76 -8.22
CA PHE A 76 -8.17 -4.30 -8.10
C PHE A 76 -8.30 -3.79 -6.66
N PRO A 77 -9.28 -4.22 -5.85
CA PRO A 77 -9.32 -3.85 -4.44
C PRO A 77 -8.03 -4.25 -3.70
N ARG A 78 -7.51 -5.46 -3.94
CA ARG A 78 -6.29 -5.95 -3.31
C ARG A 78 -5.04 -5.17 -3.74
N VAL A 79 -4.91 -4.86 -5.03
CA VAL A 79 -3.76 -4.12 -5.59
C VAL A 79 -3.73 -2.68 -5.06
N ILE A 80 -4.89 -2.02 -5.01
CA ILE A 80 -5.02 -0.67 -4.43
C ILE A 80 -4.68 -0.71 -2.93
N MET A 81 -5.20 -1.69 -2.19
CA MET A 81 -4.87 -1.85 -0.77
C MET A 81 -3.37 -2.06 -0.55
N ALA A 82 -2.70 -2.89 -1.37
CA ALA A 82 -1.26 -3.09 -1.28
C ALA A 82 -0.47 -1.79 -1.52
N ALA A 83 -0.88 -0.98 -2.50
CA ALA A 83 -0.25 0.31 -2.78
C ALA A 83 -0.42 1.30 -1.60
N LEU A 84 -1.64 1.39 -1.05
CA LEU A 84 -1.95 2.28 0.08
C LEU A 84 -1.21 1.86 1.36
N VAL A 85 -1.20 0.57 1.67
CA VAL A 85 -0.46 0.03 2.83
C VAL A 85 1.04 0.25 2.67
N GLY A 86 1.60 -0.02 1.48
CA GLY A 86 3.02 0.22 1.20
C GLY A 86 3.41 1.69 1.36
N ALA A 87 2.60 2.61 0.84
CA ALA A 87 2.80 4.05 1.02
C ALA A 87 2.73 4.47 2.50
N GLY A 88 1.74 3.96 3.24
CA GLY A 88 1.59 4.22 4.67
C GLY A 88 2.79 3.74 5.48
N LEU A 89 3.28 2.51 5.23
CA LEU A 89 4.46 1.96 5.88
C LEU A 89 5.73 2.75 5.55
N ALA A 90 5.90 3.16 4.28
CA ALA A 90 7.04 3.96 3.86
C ALA A 90 7.08 5.34 4.55
N ILE A 91 5.93 6.04 4.61
CA ILE A 91 5.81 7.32 5.30
C ILE A 91 6.04 7.16 6.80
N SER A 92 5.42 6.14 7.41
CA SER A 92 5.57 5.88 8.84
C SER A 92 7.01 5.52 9.22
N GLY A 93 7.72 4.76 8.38
CA GLY A 93 9.14 4.46 8.55
C GLY A 93 10.01 5.71 8.44
N LEU A 94 9.79 6.54 7.41
CA LEU A 94 10.51 7.79 7.23
C LEU A 94 10.32 8.74 8.43
N LEU A 95 9.09 8.89 8.92
CA LEU A 95 8.80 9.70 10.10
C LEU A 95 9.52 9.15 11.34
N MET A 96 9.51 7.84 11.53
CA MET A 96 10.13 7.22 12.70
C MET A 96 11.66 7.38 12.69
N GLN A 97 12.28 7.18 11.52
CA GLN A 97 13.71 7.40 11.32
C GLN A 97 14.09 8.87 11.55
N ALA A 98 13.26 9.82 11.12
CA ALA A 98 13.50 11.26 11.31
C ALA A 98 13.37 11.68 12.78
N ILE A 99 12.36 11.19 13.50
CA ILE A 99 12.14 11.51 14.92
C ILE A 99 13.28 10.98 15.80
N PHE A 100 13.70 9.74 15.57
CA PHE A 100 14.76 9.12 16.38
C PHE A 100 16.17 9.43 15.91
N GLY A 101 16.35 10.02 14.72
CA GLY A 101 17.67 10.20 14.11
C GLY A 101 18.41 8.87 13.90
N ASN A 102 17.68 7.75 13.82
CA ASN A 102 18.22 6.40 13.74
C ASN A 102 17.68 5.71 12.48
N PRO A 103 18.53 5.35 11.50
CA PRO A 103 18.09 4.68 10.28
C PRO A 103 17.51 3.27 10.51
N LEU A 104 17.74 2.68 11.69
CA LEU A 104 17.17 1.39 12.08
C LEU A 104 15.79 1.51 12.76
N ALA A 105 15.31 2.73 13.01
CA ALA A 105 14.00 2.91 13.64
C ALA A 105 12.88 2.51 12.68
N GLU A 106 11.92 1.75 13.18
CA GLU A 106 10.74 1.31 12.44
C GLU A 106 9.46 1.63 13.25
N PRO A 107 8.31 1.79 12.59
CA PRO A 107 7.08 2.23 13.27
C PRO A 107 6.54 1.21 14.28
N GLY A 108 7.00 -0.05 14.25
CA GLY A 108 6.61 -1.08 15.22
C GLY A 108 7.12 -0.83 16.65
N VAL A 109 8.15 0.01 16.82
CA VAL A 109 8.82 0.23 18.12
C VAL A 109 7.87 0.82 19.19
N ILE A 110 6.84 1.57 18.79
CA ILE A 110 5.84 2.16 19.71
C ILE A 110 4.71 1.17 20.10
N GLY A 111 4.90 -0.13 19.85
CA GLY A 111 3.96 -1.19 20.27
C GLY A 111 2.69 -1.31 19.43
N ILE A 112 2.56 -0.54 18.33
CA ILE A 112 1.36 -0.56 17.49
C ILE A 112 1.11 -1.93 16.84
N SER A 113 2.17 -2.59 16.35
CA SER A 113 2.07 -3.89 15.66
C SER A 113 1.71 -5.03 16.62
N SER A 114 2.34 -5.07 17.79
CA SER A 114 2.04 -6.08 18.83
C SER A 114 0.66 -5.86 19.43
N GLY A 115 0.27 -4.61 19.70
CA GLY A 115 -1.08 -4.26 20.13
C GLY A 115 -2.14 -4.69 19.12
N ALA A 116 -1.92 -4.44 17.83
CA ALA A 116 -2.85 -4.86 16.78
C ALA A 116 -2.94 -6.39 16.65
N ALA A 117 -1.82 -7.10 16.77
CA ALA A 117 -1.80 -8.56 16.77
C ALA A 117 -2.60 -9.15 17.94
N VAL A 118 -2.53 -8.55 19.14
CA VAL A 118 -3.34 -8.97 20.29
C VAL A 118 -4.83 -8.79 20.00
N GLY A 119 -5.27 -7.64 19.48
CA GLY A 119 -6.69 -7.41 19.17
C GLY A 119 -7.22 -8.35 18.09
N ALA A 120 -6.44 -8.55 17.01
CA ALA A 120 -6.78 -9.53 15.98
C ALA A 120 -6.90 -10.94 16.58
N GLY A 121 -5.92 -11.35 17.39
CA GLY A 121 -5.90 -12.64 18.06
C GLY A 121 -7.09 -12.85 18.99
N LEU A 122 -7.44 -11.84 19.81
CA LEU A 122 -8.62 -11.87 20.66
C LEU A 122 -9.90 -12.05 19.85
N SER A 123 -10.06 -11.29 18.77
CA SER A 123 -11.23 -11.40 17.89
C SER A 123 -11.37 -12.80 17.29
N ILE A 124 -10.26 -13.41 16.87
CA ILE A 124 -10.25 -14.72 16.22
C ILE A 124 -10.47 -15.85 17.24
N VAL A 125 -9.72 -15.85 18.36
CA VAL A 125 -9.75 -16.91 19.36
C VAL A 125 -11.10 -16.97 20.08
N PHE A 126 -11.70 -15.82 20.39
CA PHE A 126 -13.00 -15.75 21.06
C PHE A 126 -14.18 -15.73 20.07
N GLY A 127 -13.93 -15.76 18.77
CA GLY A 127 -14.98 -15.79 17.74
C GLY A 127 -15.89 -14.55 17.78
N LEU A 128 -15.33 -13.37 18.06
CA LEU A 128 -16.11 -12.14 18.17
C LEU A 128 -16.65 -11.72 16.80
N THR A 129 -17.93 -11.35 16.73
CA THR A 129 -18.64 -11.02 15.48
C THR A 129 -19.39 -9.69 15.53
N LEU A 130 -19.06 -8.82 16.49
CA LEU A 130 -19.74 -7.55 16.78
C LEU A 130 -19.92 -6.63 15.56
N PHE A 131 -18.97 -6.62 14.63
CA PHE A 131 -18.98 -5.78 13.42
C PHE A 131 -18.98 -6.63 12.13
N GLY A 132 -19.42 -7.88 12.20
CA GLY A 132 -19.37 -8.82 11.07
C GLY A 132 -17.94 -9.01 10.54
N GLN A 133 -17.75 -8.90 9.22
CA GLN A 133 -16.45 -9.05 8.56
C GLN A 133 -15.39 -8.01 9.01
N TRP A 134 -15.81 -6.90 9.60
CA TRP A 134 -14.92 -5.84 10.08
C TRP A 134 -14.43 -6.06 11.52
N THR A 135 -14.95 -7.06 12.23
CA THR A 135 -14.66 -7.24 13.67
C THR A 135 -13.16 -7.36 13.94
N THR A 136 -12.46 -8.24 13.23
CA THR A 136 -11.01 -8.41 13.39
C THR A 136 -10.23 -7.13 13.10
N ALA A 137 -10.61 -6.39 12.06
CA ALA A 137 -9.94 -5.15 11.69
C ALA A 137 -10.15 -4.04 12.73
N VAL A 138 -11.37 -3.89 13.26
CA VAL A 138 -11.70 -2.91 14.30
C VAL A 138 -10.95 -3.23 15.60
N PHE A 139 -10.94 -4.50 16.00
CA PHE A 139 -10.22 -4.93 17.20
C PHE A 139 -8.72 -4.70 17.06
N ALA A 140 -8.11 -5.10 15.94
CA ALA A 140 -6.69 -4.88 15.68
C ALA A 140 -6.34 -3.39 15.70
N PHE A 141 -7.16 -2.54 15.07
CA PHE A 141 -6.93 -1.10 15.06
C PHE A 141 -7.04 -0.50 16.47
N ALA A 142 -8.10 -0.84 17.21
CA ALA A 142 -8.35 -0.30 18.54
C ALA A 142 -7.26 -0.68 19.54
N THR A 143 -6.85 -1.95 19.58
CA THR A 143 -5.81 -2.40 20.52
C THR A 143 -4.43 -1.92 20.12
N GLY A 144 -4.13 -1.77 18.83
CA GLY A 144 -2.91 -1.13 18.34
C GLY A 144 -2.81 0.32 18.80
N LEU A 145 -3.90 1.09 18.64
CA LEU A 145 -3.97 2.48 19.09
C LEU A 145 -3.84 2.59 20.62
N ILE A 146 -4.53 1.73 21.37
CA ILE A 146 -4.41 1.66 22.83
C ILE A 146 -2.97 1.39 23.25
N ALA A 147 -2.29 0.41 22.63
CA ALA A 147 -0.90 0.09 22.95
C ALA A 147 0.03 1.30 22.73
N THR A 148 -0.12 2.00 21.60
CA THR A 148 0.66 3.21 21.31
C THR A 148 0.39 4.33 22.33
N LEU A 149 -0.87 4.56 22.68
CA LEU A 149 -1.23 5.57 23.68
C LEU A 149 -0.67 5.21 25.07
N LEU A 150 -0.69 3.94 25.45
CA LEU A 150 -0.10 3.48 26.71
C LEU A 150 1.41 3.73 26.75
N VAL A 151 2.14 3.37 25.69
CA VAL A 151 3.58 3.64 25.58
C VAL A 151 3.85 5.14 25.70
N TYR A 152 3.06 5.97 25.00
CA TYR A 152 3.17 7.42 25.07
C TYR A 152 2.96 7.95 26.51
N PHE A 153 1.90 7.54 27.19
CA PHE A 153 1.63 7.96 28.56
C PHE A 153 2.68 7.50 29.58
N MET A 154 3.29 6.32 29.37
CA MET A 154 4.37 5.82 30.22
C MET A 154 5.71 6.52 29.97
N SER A 155 5.91 7.03 28.74
CA SER A 155 7.12 7.74 28.36
C SER A 155 7.17 9.20 28.81
N ARG A 156 6.01 9.76 29.19
CA ARG A 156 5.88 11.10 29.77
C ARG A 156 6.05 11.03 31.29
#